data_AF-A0A7J0A7M9-F1
#
_entry.id   AF-A0A7J0A7M9-F1
#
_cell.length_a   1.000
_cell.length_b   1.000
_cell.length_c   1.000
_cell.angle_alpha   90.00
_cell.angle_beta   90.00
_cell.angle_gamma   90.00
#
_symmetry.space_group_name_H-M   'P 1'
#
loop_
_entity.id
_entity.type
_entity.pdbx_description
1 polymer ?
#
loop_
_entity_poly.entity_id
_entity_poly.type
_entity_poly.pdbx_seq_one_letter_code
_entity_poly.pdbx_strand_id
1 'polypeptide(L)'
;MNVICTKCGGTKVSCEAMIDPNTKEFHNYTDESFQYGWCGKCGHGTVLTDTDEVKEEIDRIYQRYVEEKKEEPEYAVCVVVWKDDNNSELVNIRLSSDNNPDEEDDVFFYCDGFSGLKSLCEFGGEDFIVTEIHSFERACNK
;
A
#
# COMPACT_ATOMS: atom_id res chain seq x y z
N MET A 1 6.75 -12.69 -1.11
CA MET A 1 6.87 -12.10 0.24
C MET A 1 8.12 -11.25 0.29
N ASN A 2 7.92 -9.95 0.13
CA ASN A 2 8.95 -8.93 0.09
C ASN A 2 8.58 -7.82 1.09
N VAL A 3 8.75 -8.14 2.37
CA VAL A 3 8.40 -7.23 3.47
C VAL A 3 9.47 -6.18 3.66
N ILE A 4 9.07 -4.91 3.59
CA ILE A 4 9.94 -3.76 3.77
C ILE A 4 9.44 -2.86 4.90
N CYS A 5 10.36 -2.10 5.49
CA CYS A 5 10.03 -0.93 6.30
C CYS A 5 9.58 0.21 5.39
N THR A 6 8.38 0.74 5.61
CA THR A 6 7.82 1.81 4.77
C THR A 6 8.68 3.08 4.80
N LYS A 7 9.30 3.38 5.96
CA LYS A 7 10.14 4.57 6.17
C LYS A 7 11.49 4.55 5.45
N CYS A 8 12.14 3.39 5.30
CA CYS A 8 13.51 3.35 4.79
C CYS A 8 13.79 2.32 3.68
N GLY A 9 12.78 1.54 3.29
CA GLY A 9 12.89 0.48 2.29
C GLY A 9 13.72 -0.73 2.72
N GLY A 10 14.16 -0.76 3.98
CA GLY A 10 15.00 -1.82 4.50
C GLY A 10 14.21 -3.10 4.75
N THR A 11 14.79 -4.24 4.41
CA THR A 11 14.22 -5.59 4.62
C THR A 11 14.65 -6.23 5.94
N LYS A 12 15.56 -5.59 6.69
CA LYS A 12 15.94 -6.01 8.05
C LYS A 12 14.86 -5.58 9.04
N VAL A 13 13.75 -6.31 9.02
CA VAL A 13 12.56 -6.04 9.85
C VAL A 13 12.20 -7.27 10.69
N SER A 14 11.36 -7.09 11.70
CA SER A 14 10.86 -8.17 12.55
C SER A 14 9.42 -7.87 12.94
N CYS A 15 8.53 -8.85 12.81
CA CYS A 15 7.13 -8.76 13.21
C CYS A 15 6.93 -9.03 14.70
N GLU A 16 5.76 -8.63 15.20
CA GLU A 16 5.29 -9.02 16.53
C GLU A 16 4.78 -10.46 16.54
N ALA A 17 4.81 -11.12 17.70
CA ALA A 17 4.31 -12.48 17.87
C ALA A 17 3.83 -12.70 19.32
N MET A 18 2.82 -13.56 19.50
CA MET A 18 2.38 -13.98 20.82
C MET A 18 3.32 -15.05 21.38
N ILE A 19 4.05 -14.71 22.44
CA ILE A 19 4.97 -15.59 23.14
C ILE A 19 4.49 -15.78 24.60
N ASP A 20 4.45 -17.01 25.09
CA ASP A 20 4.24 -17.27 26.52
C ASP A 20 5.43 -16.70 27.31
N PRO A 21 5.22 -15.73 28.20
CA PRO A 21 6.32 -15.10 28.93
C PRO A 21 7.00 -16.03 29.94
N ASN A 22 6.33 -17.08 30.42
CA ASN A 22 6.86 -18.03 31.40
C ASN A 22 7.64 -19.16 30.72
N THR A 23 7.11 -19.72 29.63
CA THR A 23 7.73 -20.88 28.95
C THR A 23 8.64 -20.49 27.78
N LYS A 24 8.49 -19.26 27.27
CA LYS A 24 9.12 -18.76 26.02
C LYS A 24 8.62 -19.46 24.76
N GLU A 25 7.50 -20.18 24.85
CA GLU A 25 6.88 -20.84 23.71
C GLU A 25 6.20 -19.84 22.78
N PHE A 26 6.36 -20.05 21.47
CA PHE A 26 5.62 -19.31 20.44
C PHE A 26 4.22 -19.90 20.29
N HIS A 27 3.19 -19.06 20.33
CA HIS A 27 1.82 -19.48 20.07
C HIS A 27 1.44 -19.24 18.61
N ASN A 28 1.39 -17.98 18.20
CA ASN A 28 0.94 -17.57 16.88
C ASN A 28 1.33 -16.10 16.60
N TYR A 29 1.23 -15.72 15.34
CA TYR A 29 1.16 -14.32 14.93
C TYR A 29 -0.27 -13.80 15.14
N THR A 30 -0.40 -12.54 15.52
CA THR A 30 -1.67 -11.81 15.50
C THR A 30 -2.01 -11.36 14.08
N ASP A 31 -3.26 -11.00 13.82
CA ASP A 31 -3.75 -10.64 12.49
C ASP A 31 -2.98 -9.46 11.86
N GLU A 32 -2.51 -8.51 12.68
CA GLU A 32 -1.76 -7.31 12.25
C GLU A 32 -0.24 -7.44 12.44
N SER A 33 0.26 -8.63 12.84
CA SER A 33 1.67 -8.84 13.18
C SER A 33 2.63 -8.47 12.04
N PHE A 34 2.18 -8.56 10.78
CA PHE A 34 3.00 -8.25 9.61
C PHE A 34 2.85 -6.81 9.12
N GLN A 35 1.94 -6.03 9.68
CA GLN A 35 1.72 -4.61 9.34
C GLN A 35 2.56 -3.67 10.22
N TYR A 36 2.91 -4.10 11.43
CA TYR A 36 3.75 -3.34 12.35
C TYR A 36 4.91 -4.19 12.87
N GLY A 37 6.08 -3.58 13.00
CA GLY A 37 7.23 -4.29 13.52
C GLY A 37 8.44 -3.44 13.76
N TRP A 38 9.54 -4.08 14.15
CA TRP A 38 10.81 -3.42 14.41
C TRP A 38 11.64 -3.32 13.14
N CYS A 39 12.08 -2.11 12.76
CA CYS A 39 13.08 -1.96 11.72
C CYS A 39 14.49 -1.86 12.32
N GLY A 40 15.36 -2.79 11.97
CA GLY A 40 16.75 -2.81 12.44
C GLY A 40 17.63 -1.67 11.93
N LYS A 41 17.22 -0.99 10.84
CA LYS A 41 17.93 0.19 10.29
C LYS A 41 17.45 1.49 10.93
N CYS A 42 16.13 1.67 11.08
CA CYS A 42 15.56 2.85 11.74
C CYS A 42 15.76 2.82 13.26
N GLY A 43 15.84 1.64 13.86
CA GLY A 43 16.04 1.47 15.30
C GLY A 43 14.79 1.77 16.14
N HIS A 44 13.59 1.66 15.54
CA HIS A 44 12.32 1.83 16.22
C HIS A 44 11.22 1.00 15.54
N GLY A 45 10.06 0.91 16.20
CA GLY A 45 8.83 0.33 15.63
C GLY A 45 8.32 1.17 14.46
N THR A 46 7.84 0.52 13.41
CA THR A 46 7.43 1.15 12.15
C THR A 46 6.35 0.33 11.46
N VAL A 47 5.66 0.95 10.52
CA VAL A 47 4.80 0.23 9.57
C VAL A 47 5.67 -0.58 8.61
N LEU A 48 5.22 -1.80 8.35
CA LEU A 48 5.79 -2.75 7.40
C LEU A 48 4.77 -3.00 6.29
N THR A 49 5.26 -3.35 5.10
CA THR A 49 4.40 -3.75 3.99
C THR A 49 5.05 -4.86 3.20
N ASP A 50 4.29 -5.91 2.88
CA ASP A 50 4.69 -6.90 1.88
C ASP A 50 4.33 -6.39 0.49
N THR A 51 5.33 -5.87 -0.23
CA THR A 51 5.10 -5.28 -1.55
C THR A 51 4.62 -6.29 -2.59
N ASP A 52 4.90 -7.59 -2.42
CA ASP A 52 4.40 -8.61 -3.34
C ASP A 52 2.92 -8.87 -3.09
N GLU A 53 2.51 -9.00 -1.82
CA GLU A 53 1.13 -9.25 -1.43
C GLU A 53 0.20 -8.10 -1.86
N VAL A 54 0.61 -6.85 -1.63
CA VAL A 54 -0.17 -5.68 -2.04
C VAL A 54 -0.33 -5.64 -3.57
N LYS A 55 0.72 -5.95 -4.34
CA LYS A 55 0.62 -6.01 -5.81
C LYS A 55 -0.27 -7.15 -6.30
N GLU A 56 -0.20 -8.32 -5.66
CA GLU A 56 -1.09 -9.45 -5.96
C GLU A 56 -2.55 -9.12 -5.65
N GLU A 57 -2.82 -8.37 -4.59
CA GLU A 57 -4.15 -7.86 -4.27
C GLU A 57 -4.64 -6.86 -5.31
N ILE A 58 -3.80 -5.89 -5.69
CA ILE A 58 -4.06 -4.95 -6.78
C ILE A 58 -4.42 -5.69 -8.07
N ASP A 59 -3.63 -6.70 -8.46
CA ASP A 59 -3.89 -7.54 -9.64
C ASP A 59 -5.26 -8.22 -9.56
N ARG A 60 -5.62 -8.75 -8.40
CA ARG A 60 -6.90 -9.45 -8.18
C ARG A 60 -8.10 -8.53 -8.25
N ILE A 61 -8.04 -7.38 -7.58
CA ILE A 61 -9.15 -6.41 -7.57
C ILE A 61 -9.32 -5.81 -8.96
N TYR A 62 -8.22 -5.52 -9.65
CA TYR A 62 -8.23 -5.03 -11.03
C TYR A 62 -8.87 -6.04 -11.99
N GLN A 63 -8.46 -7.32 -11.93
CA GLN A 63 -9.07 -8.37 -12.75
C GLN A 63 -10.57 -8.46 -12.53
N ARG A 64 -11.02 -8.48 -11.28
CA ARG A 64 -12.45 -8.48 -10.94
C ARG A 64 -13.17 -7.26 -11.52
N TYR A 65 -12.58 -6.08 -11.41
CA TYR A 65 -13.15 -4.84 -11.96
C TYR A 65 -13.34 -4.93 -13.48
N VAL A 66 -12.29 -5.31 -14.21
CA VAL A 66 -12.33 -5.42 -15.68
C VAL A 66 -13.30 -6.51 -16.12
N GLU A 67 -13.38 -7.63 -15.39
CA GLU A 67 -14.33 -8.71 -15.66
C GLU A 67 -15.78 -8.27 -15.49
N GLU A 68 -16.09 -7.46 -14.46
CA GLU A 68 -17.44 -6.99 -14.16
C GLU A 68 -17.86 -5.81 -15.05
N LYS A 69 -16.98 -4.83 -15.23
CA LYS A 69 -17.28 -3.57 -15.91
C LYS A 69 -17.01 -3.59 -17.41
N LYS A 70 -16.15 -4.52 -17.87
CA LYS A 70 -15.67 -4.61 -19.27
C LYS A 70 -14.95 -3.35 -19.76
N GLU A 71 -14.36 -2.61 -18.84
CA GLU A 71 -13.60 -1.39 -19.10
C GLU A 71 -12.43 -1.27 -18.12
N GLU A 72 -11.46 -0.42 -18.48
CA GLU A 72 -10.30 -0.08 -17.65
C GLU A 72 -10.71 0.93 -16.57
N PRO A 73 -10.24 0.77 -15.32
CA PRO A 73 -10.49 1.76 -14.28
C PRO A 73 -9.67 3.02 -14.53
N GLU A 74 -10.18 4.15 -14.06
CA GLU A 74 -9.49 5.43 -14.18
C GLU A 74 -8.92 5.95 -12.85
N TYR A 75 -9.42 5.42 -11.73
CA TYR A 75 -8.98 5.74 -10.38
C TYR A 75 -8.77 4.48 -9.54
N ALA A 76 -7.85 4.57 -8.58
CA ALA A 76 -7.64 3.59 -7.52
C ALA A 76 -7.80 4.26 -6.15
N VAL A 77 -8.63 3.67 -5.30
CA VAL A 77 -8.83 4.10 -3.92
C VAL A 77 -7.90 3.27 -3.04
N CYS A 78 -6.87 3.89 -2.49
CA CYS A 78 -5.76 3.20 -1.82
C CYS A 78 -5.52 3.74 -0.42
N VAL A 79 -4.91 2.94 0.45
CA VAL A 79 -4.27 3.44 1.66
C VAL A 79 -2.79 3.71 1.36
N VAL A 80 -2.34 4.92 1.67
CA VAL A 80 -0.92 5.28 1.64
C VAL A 80 -0.39 5.46 3.04
N VAL A 81 0.90 5.18 3.23
CA VAL A 81 1.63 5.44 4.48
C VAL A 81 2.77 6.40 4.20
N TRP A 82 2.82 7.50 4.96
CA TRP A 82 3.87 8.50 4.87
C TRP A 82 5.19 8.01 5.46
N LYS A 83 6.30 8.30 4.78
CA LYS A 83 7.63 7.82 5.18
C LYS A 83 8.19 8.54 6.41
N ASP A 84 7.73 9.75 6.70
CA ASP A 84 8.25 10.59 7.77
C ASP A 84 7.67 10.23 9.14
N ASP A 85 6.34 10.13 9.24
CA ASP A 85 5.62 9.97 10.51
C ASP A 85 4.84 8.66 10.65
N ASN A 86 4.81 7.81 9.61
CA ASN A 86 4.02 6.58 9.53
C ASN A 86 2.50 6.81 9.58
N ASN A 87 2.01 8.03 9.39
CA ASN A 87 0.58 8.28 9.27
C ASN A 87 0.03 7.62 8.00
N SER A 88 -1.22 7.17 8.06
CA SER A 88 -1.90 6.49 6.96
C SER A 88 -3.15 7.23 6.53
N GLU A 89 -3.38 7.34 5.22
CA GLU A 89 -4.52 8.06 4.66
C GLU A 89 -5.15 7.26 3.51
N LEU A 90 -6.48 7.31 3.42
CA LEU A 90 -7.23 6.80 2.28
C LEU A 90 -7.26 7.87 1.19
N VAL A 91 -6.77 7.55 0.00
CA VAL A 91 -6.54 8.51 -1.08
C VAL A 91 -7.04 8.00 -2.43
N ASN A 92 -7.39 8.94 -3.31
CA ASN A 92 -7.77 8.67 -4.69
C ASN A 92 -6.60 8.93 -5.64
N ILE A 93 -6.10 7.89 -6.30
CA ILE A 93 -4.99 7.96 -7.24
C ILE A 93 -5.53 7.84 -8.67
N ARG A 94 -5.23 8.82 -9.52
CA ARG A 94 -5.57 8.79 -10.95
C ARG A 94 -4.60 7.86 -11.68
N LEU A 95 -5.16 6.96 -12.50
CA LEU A 95 -4.41 6.00 -13.32
C LEU A 95 -4.10 6.58 -14.72
N SER A 96 -3.78 7.86 -14.78
CA SER A 96 -3.37 8.56 -15.99
C SER A 96 -2.30 9.59 -15.67
N SER A 97 -1.36 9.74 -16.60
CA SER A 97 -0.31 10.77 -16.55
C SER A 97 -0.84 12.15 -17.00
N ASP A 98 -2.02 12.20 -17.62
CA ASP A 98 -2.64 13.45 -18.07
C ASP A 98 -3.23 14.20 -16.88
N ASN A 99 -2.50 15.20 -16.41
CA ASN A 99 -2.97 16.15 -15.41
C ASN A 99 -3.89 17.17 -16.11
N ASN A 100 -5.18 16.88 -16.17
CA ASN A 100 -6.18 17.82 -16.61
C ASN A 100 -6.58 18.70 -15.41
N PRO A 101 -6.19 19.99 -15.35
CA PRO A 101 -6.46 20.85 -14.20
C PRO A 101 -7.96 21.14 -14.01
N ASP A 102 -8.81 20.74 -14.95
CA ASP A 102 -10.27 20.82 -14.86
C ASP A 102 -10.92 19.54 -14.28
N GLU A 103 -10.14 18.46 -14.04
CA GLU A 103 -10.62 17.19 -13.46
C GLU A 103 -10.42 17.15 -11.94
N GLU A 104 -11.55 17.21 -11.22
CA GLU A 104 -11.83 16.81 -9.83
C GLU A 104 -10.88 17.26 -8.69
N ASP A 105 -11.41 18.05 -7.75
CA ASP A 105 -10.71 18.54 -6.53
C ASP A 105 -10.18 17.45 -5.56
N ASP A 106 -10.45 16.16 -5.81
CA ASP A 106 -10.18 15.06 -4.87
C ASP A 106 -9.07 14.10 -5.32
N VAL A 107 -8.27 14.45 -6.34
CA VAL A 107 -7.13 13.65 -6.77
C VAL A 107 -5.91 13.90 -5.88
N PHE A 108 -5.44 12.84 -5.21
CA PHE A 108 -4.24 12.90 -4.38
C PHE A 108 -2.95 12.80 -5.21
N PHE A 109 -2.91 11.86 -6.16
CA PHE A 109 -1.71 11.58 -6.95
C PHE A 109 -2.05 11.06 -8.34
N TYR A 110 -1.15 11.31 -9.30
CA TYR A 110 -1.27 10.85 -10.68
C TYR A 110 -0.16 9.84 -10.98
N CYS A 111 -0.51 8.70 -11.55
CA CYS A 111 0.47 7.69 -11.94
C CYS A 111 0.24 7.18 -13.37
N ASP A 112 1.28 6.58 -13.95
CA ASP A 112 1.26 6.09 -15.34
C ASP A 112 0.53 4.74 -15.46
N GLY A 113 -0.78 4.80 -15.20
CA GLY A 113 -1.68 3.67 -15.24
C GLY A 113 -1.39 2.59 -14.20
N PHE A 114 -1.81 1.38 -14.54
CA PHE A 114 -1.73 0.21 -13.66
C PHE A 114 -0.29 -0.14 -13.22
N SER A 115 0.69 0.04 -14.11
CA SER A 115 2.10 -0.20 -13.78
C SER A 115 2.68 0.87 -12.85
N GLY A 116 2.26 2.13 -13.05
CA GLY A 116 2.59 3.24 -12.15
C GLY A 116 2.06 2.97 -10.75
N LEU A 117 0.79 2.57 -10.62
CA LEU A 117 0.18 2.23 -9.34
C LEU A 117 0.98 1.15 -8.57
N LYS A 118 1.33 0.05 -9.23
CA LYS A 118 2.12 -1.04 -8.60
C LYS A 118 3.53 -0.61 -8.20
N SER A 119 4.09 0.38 -8.89
CA SER A 119 5.40 0.95 -8.52
C SER A 119 5.33 1.77 -7.24
N LEU A 120 4.17 2.37 -6.92
CA LEU A 120 3.95 3.10 -5.67
C LEU A 120 3.89 2.20 -4.42
N CYS A 121 3.74 0.88 -4.60
CA CYS A 121 3.84 -0.08 -3.49
C CYS A 121 5.29 -0.37 -3.08
N GLU A 122 6.27 0.02 -3.89
CA GLU A 122 7.69 -0.16 -3.59
C GLU A 122 8.29 1.07 -2.90
N PHE A 123 9.46 0.90 -2.28
CA PHE A 123 10.22 2.03 -1.76
C PHE A 123 10.82 2.85 -2.91
N GLY A 124 10.04 3.81 -3.41
CA GLY A 124 10.42 4.73 -4.49
C GLY A 124 10.89 6.11 -4.02
N GLY A 125 10.83 7.08 -4.94
CA GLY A 125 11.20 8.48 -4.69
C GLY A 125 10.13 9.32 -3.99
N GLU A 126 8.86 8.89 -4.03
CA GLU A 126 7.74 9.60 -3.41
C GLU A 126 7.83 9.63 -1.88
N ASP A 127 7.15 10.56 -1.22
CA ASP A 127 7.16 10.67 0.25
C ASP A 127 6.23 9.66 0.96
N PHE A 128 5.51 8.84 0.19
CA PHE A 128 4.58 7.83 0.68
C PHE A 128 4.80 6.47 0.00
N ILE A 129 4.11 5.44 0.50
CA ILE A 129 4.01 4.10 -0.12
C ILE A 129 2.55 3.66 -0.08
N VAL A 130 2.05 3.08 -1.18
CA VAL A 130 0.75 2.42 -1.22
C VAL A 130 0.84 1.07 -0.50
N THR A 131 0.07 0.90 0.57
CA THR A 131 0.09 -0.32 1.41
C THR A 131 -1.18 -1.15 1.32
N GLU A 132 -2.27 -0.60 0.77
CA GLU A 132 -3.54 -1.31 0.59
C GLU A 132 -4.32 -0.71 -0.58
N ILE A 133 -5.16 -1.53 -1.22
CA ILE A 133 -6.10 -1.14 -2.28
C ILE A 133 -7.52 -1.51 -1.84
N HIS A 134 -8.43 -0.53 -1.82
CA HIS A 134 -9.83 -0.75 -1.47
C HIS A 134 -10.68 -1.08 -2.71
N SER A 135 -10.58 -0.26 -3.75
CA SER A 135 -11.40 -0.37 -4.95
C SER A 135 -10.78 0.32 -6.15
N PHE A 136 -11.24 -0.09 -7.33
CA PHE A 136 -11.06 0.65 -8.57
C PHE A 136 -12.35 1.34 -8.96
N GLU A 137 -12.23 2.54 -9.50
CA GLU A 137 -13.36 3.40 -9.85
C GLU A 137 -13.17 4.02 -11.24
N ARG A 138 -14.28 4.49 -11.81
CA ARG A 138 -14.31 5.30 -13.01
C ARG A 138 -14.58 6.75 -12.61
N ALA A 139 -14.16 7.73 -13.41
CA ALA A 139 -14.65 9.10 -13.25
C ALA A 139 -16.17 9.09 -13.19
N CYS A 140 -16.72 9.43 -12.03
CA CYS A 140 -18.12 9.74 -11.93
C CYS A 140 -18.30 11.11 -12.57
N ASN A 141 -18.76 11.13 -13.82
CA ASN A 141 -19.43 12.32 -14.35
C ASN A 141 -20.60 12.63 -13.39
N LYS A 142 -20.39 13.55 -12.45
CA LYS A 142 -21.48 14.16 -11.67
C LYS A 142 -22.21 15.18 -12.53
#